data_AF-A0AAV2IGD1-F1
#
_entry.id   AF-A0AAV2IGD1-F1
#
_cell.length_a   1.000
_cell.length_b   1.000
_cell.length_c   1.000
_cell.angle_alpha   90.00
_cell.angle_beta   90.00
_cell.angle_gamma   90.00
#
_symmetry.space_group_name_H-M   'P 1'
#
loop_
_entity.id
_entity.type
_entity.pdbx_description
1 polymer ?
#
loop_
_entity_poly.entity_id
_entity_poly.type
_entity_poly.pdbx_seq_one_letter_code
_entity_poly.pdbx_strand_id
1 'polypeptide(L)'
;MAGLPLNTIALLILTASATGIQFNVQPTRIEIGLSNRFTIFCSFNHGTDPEMSSLVSLFISRAQDTANVDFHEIASINTFSGNVSNMIHNNATISGVINNLGVSFLSMEWKFPDDQVSGLYKCVANGVDGTGHPISVMSTSLVTSEMPDTKQLVQVVRNLMINMDYALENTCISGCWQGRLEQMKRARFEISSLYNGHRYLLSKIANLASVAVAQESCEFYGGYLAEIDDEDELLFVQNFIKSPKTIDYRLVLVGGTDEGHEHQWVFDRTGRNVTFTKWIPGYPLIQPAYNCLYLHGDYAWIMVDYLCFETARTFNSRYMCELPEQ
;
A
#
# COMPACT_ATOMS: atom_id res chain seq x y z
N MET A 1 -13.76 11.45 72.55
CA MET A 1 -14.30 10.40 71.66
C MET A 1 -13.42 10.36 70.43
N ALA A 2 -12.41 9.49 70.44
CA ALA A 2 -11.48 9.29 69.34
C ALA A 2 -11.82 7.93 68.71
N GLY A 3 -12.24 7.94 67.45
CA GLY A 3 -12.46 6.74 66.64
C GLY A 3 -11.44 6.71 65.50
N LEU A 4 -10.58 5.69 65.49
CA LEU A 4 -9.67 5.35 64.40
C LEU A 4 -10.47 4.72 63.24
N PRO A 5 -10.17 5.01 61.97
CA PRO A 5 -10.70 4.23 60.86
C PRO A 5 -9.83 2.99 60.60
N LEU A 6 -10.52 1.90 60.27
CA LEU A 6 -10.00 0.56 60.04
C LEU A 6 -9.03 0.49 58.86
N ASN A 7 -7.95 -0.27 59.06
CA ASN A 7 -7.06 -0.79 58.01
C ASN A 7 -7.85 -1.64 56.99
N THR A 8 -7.90 -1.19 55.74
CA THR A 8 -8.17 -2.05 54.58
C THR A 8 -6.91 -2.84 54.25
N ILE A 9 -6.92 -4.14 54.57
CA ILE A 9 -5.91 -5.11 54.14
C ILE A 9 -6.05 -5.27 52.63
N ALA A 10 -5.07 -4.77 51.87
CA ALA A 10 -4.91 -5.09 50.47
C ALA A 10 -4.50 -6.56 50.35
N LEU A 11 -5.43 -7.40 49.88
CA LEU A 11 -5.18 -8.80 49.57
C LEU A 11 -4.24 -8.83 48.36
N LEU A 12 -2.93 -8.99 48.59
CA LEU A 12 -1.99 -9.33 47.52
C LEU A 12 -2.40 -10.68 46.94
N ILE A 13 -2.95 -10.68 45.73
CA ILE A 13 -3.09 -11.88 44.93
C ILE A 13 -1.67 -12.29 44.53
N LEU A 14 -1.09 -13.25 45.25
CA LEU A 14 0.13 -13.92 44.83
C LEU A 14 -0.16 -14.63 43.50
N THR A 15 0.47 -14.19 42.42
CA THR A 15 0.60 -14.99 41.21
C THR A 15 1.49 -16.19 41.55
N ALA A 16 0.87 -17.35 41.76
CA ALA A 16 1.60 -18.60 41.88
C ALA A 16 2.28 -18.90 40.55
N SER A 17 3.59 -18.63 40.46
CA SER A 17 4.41 -19.17 39.38
C SER A 17 4.58 -20.67 39.64
N ALA A 18 3.77 -21.50 38.98
CA ALA A 18 4.05 -22.93 38.91
C ALA A 18 5.44 -23.12 38.28
N THR A 19 6.30 -23.88 38.95
CA THR A 19 7.67 -24.14 38.49
C THR A 19 7.65 -24.75 37.09
N GLY A 20 8.34 -24.12 36.15
CA GLY A 20 8.57 -24.63 34.79
C GLY A 20 7.65 -24.14 33.67
N ILE A 21 6.48 -23.57 33.99
CA ILE A 21 5.58 -22.94 33.01
C ILE A 21 5.65 -21.42 33.10
N GLN A 22 5.80 -20.75 31.95
CA GLN A 22 5.73 -19.31 31.83
C GLN A 22 4.47 -18.93 31.07
N PHE A 23 3.61 -18.13 31.70
CA PHE A 23 2.36 -17.69 31.11
C PHE A 23 2.29 -16.17 31.11
N ASN A 24 2.51 -15.57 29.94
CA ASN A 24 2.51 -14.13 29.75
C ASN A 24 1.27 -13.70 28.96
N VAL A 25 0.48 -12.80 29.53
CA VAL A 25 -0.75 -12.29 28.94
C VAL A 25 -0.68 -10.77 28.93
N GLN A 26 -0.69 -10.16 27.74
CA GLN A 26 -0.47 -8.73 27.58
C GLN A 26 -1.36 -8.10 26.49
N PRO A 27 -2.07 -7.00 26.78
CA PRO A 27 -2.31 -6.46 28.13
C PRO A 27 -3.32 -7.34 28.89
N THR A 28 -3.32 -7.26 30.23
CA THR A 28 -4.35 -7.89 31.08
C THR A 28 -5.64 -7.08 31.17
N ARG A 29 -5.61 -5.83 30.70
CA ARG A 29 -6.76 -4.92 30.61
C ARG A 29 -6.88 -4.42 29.18
N ILE A 30 -8.01 -4.69 28.56
CA ILE A 30 -8.32 -4.36 27.17
C ILE A 30 -9.20 -3.10 27.18
N GLU A 31 -8.64 -2.01 26.67
CA GLU A 31 -9.41 -0.79 26.38
C GLU A 31 -10.05 -0.95 25.00
N ILE A 32 -11.36 -1.17 24.96
CA ILE A 32 -12.11 -1.47 23.74
C ILE A 32 -11.96 -0.30 22.75
N GLY A 33 -11.46 -0.59 21.55
CA GLY A 33 -11.23 0.41 20.50
C GLY A 33 -9.92 1.19 20.61
N LEU A 34 -9.16 1.08 21.71
CA LEU A 34 -7.84 1.68 21.87
C LEU A 34 -6.70 0.66 21.89
N SER A 35 -6.94 -0.51 22.46
CA SER A 35 -5.98 -1.62 22.46
C SER A 35 -5.82 -2.15 21.04
N ASN A 36 -4.60 -2.08 20.50
CA ASN A 36 -4.30 -2.51 19.13
C ASN A 36 -3.85 -3.97 19.03
N ARG A 37 -3.41 -4.57 20.15
CA ARG A 37 -2.88 -5.92 20.20
C ARG A 37 -3.14 -6.56 21.56
N PHE A 38 -3.53 -7.82 21.53
CA PHE A 38 -3.61 -8.68 22.71
C PHE A 38 -2.89 -10.00 22.40
N THR A 39 -1.96 -10.37 23.28
CA THR A 39 -1.11 -11.54 23.11
C THR A 39 -1.14 -12.42 24.34
N ILE A 40 -1.29 -13.72 24.10
CA ILE A 40 -1.12 -14.77 25.09
C ILE A 40 0.06 -15.61 24.66
N PHE A 41 1.05 -15.74 25.53
CA PHE A 41 2.23 -16.56 25.30
C PHE A 41 2.38 -17.53 26.46
N CYS A 42 2.20 -18.82 26.15
CA CYS A 42 2.49 -19.88 27.09
C CYS A 42 3.72 -20.65 26.64
N SER A 43 4.70 -20.79 27.52
CA SER A 43 5.89 -21.59 27.25
C SER A 43 6.23 -22.51 28.41
N PHE A 44 6.90 -23.60 28.05
CA PHE A 44 7.47 -24.57 28.98
C PHE A 44 8.91 -24.82 28.55
N ASN A 45 9.86 -24.71 29.49
CA ASN A 45 11.27 -24.93 29.22
C ASN A 45 11.70 -26.27 29.79
N HIS A 46 12.22 -27.15 28.93
CA HIS A 46 12.67 -28.47 29.36
C HIS A 46 13.74 -28.37 30.47
N GLY A 47 13.60 -29.19 31.51
CA GLY A 47 14.53 -29.22 32.65
C GLY A 47 14.30 -28.14 33.71
N THR A 48 13.31 -27.26 33.54
CA THR A 48 12.93 -26.28 34.58
C THR A 48 11.93 -26.83 35.61
N ASP A 49 11.22 -27.90 35.26
CA ASP A 49 10.42 -28.69 36.18
C ASP A 49 11.10 -30.05 36.39
N PRO A 50 11.62 -30.35 37.60
CA PRO A 50 12.31 -31.61 37.88
C PRO A 50 11.38 -32.83 37.87
N GLU A 51 10.07 -32.64 37.98
CA GLU A 51 9.08 -33.72 37.92
C GLU A 51 8.72 -34.06 36.47
N MET A 52 8.94 -33.14 35.52
CA MET A 52 8.62 -33.33 34.10
C MET A 52 9.83 -33.67 33.24
N SER A 53 9.91 -34.94 32.84
CA SER A 53 10.98 -35.43 31.96
C SER A 53 10.70 -35.19 30.49
N SER A 54 9.44 -35.15 30.05
CA SER A 54 9.11 -34.86 28.64
C SER A 54 7.72 -34.26 28.51
N LEU A 55 7.61 -33.21 27.70
CA LEU A 55 6.35 -32.55 27.40
C LEU A 55 5.63 -33.30 26.26
N VAL A 56 4.33 -33.45 26.42
CA VAL A 56 3.44 -34.12 25.46
C VAL A 56 2.53 -33.11 24.76
N SER A 57 1.97 -32.14 25.50
CA SER A 57 1.07 -31.13 24.92
C SER A 57 1.07 -29.82 25.69
N LEU A 58 0.84 -28.72 24.97
CA LEU A 58 0.45 -27.42 25.53
C LEU A 58 -0.94 -27.09 25.04
N PHE A 59 -1.79 -26.60 25.93
CA PHE A 59 -3.07 -26.03 25.52
C PHE A 59 -3.47 -24.85 26.39
N ILE A 60 -4.21 -23.94 25.76
CA ILE A 60 -4.79 -22.77 26.41
C ILE A 60 -6.30 -22.98 26.43
N SER A 61 -6.89 -22.73 27.59
CA SER A 61 -8.32 -22.75 27.81
C SER A 61 -8.79 -21.43 28.39
N ARG A 62 -10.07 -21.11 28.18
CA ARG A 62 -10.69 -19.87 28.64
C ARG A 62 -12.05 -20.14 29.27
N ALA A 63 -12.31 -19.46 30.38
CA ALA A 63 -13.65 -19.34 30.97
C ALA A 63 -14.13 -17.89 30.82
N GLN A 64 -15.31 -17.70 30.24
CA GLN A 64 -15.90 -16.37 30.03
C GLN A 64 -16.50 -15.82 31.32
N ASP A 65 -17.15 -16.68 32.12
CA ASP A 65 -17.68 -16.35 33.44
C ASP A 65 -16.63 -16.68 34.52
N THR A 66 -16.29 -15.69 35.33
CA THR A 66 -15.36 -15.84 36.46
C THR A 66 -16.05 -16.29 37.75
N ALA A 67 -17.38 -16.20 37.82
CA ALA A 67 -18.19 -16.66 38.96
C ALA A 67 -18.52 -18.15 38.85
N ASN A 68 -18.79 -18.64 37.64
CA ASN A 68 -18.95 -20.06 37.34
C ASN A 68 -17.93 -20.49 36.27
N VAL A 69 -16.75 -20.90 36.74
CA VAL A 69 -15.58 -21.13 35.90
C VAL A 69 -15.71 -22.44 35.12
N ASP A 70 -16.15 -22.34 33.86
CA ASP A 70 -16.14 -23.44 32.90
C ASP A 70 -15.12 -23.20 31.78
N PHE A 71 -14.03 -23.97 31.80
CA PHE A 71 -12.90 -23.79 30.88
C PHE A 71 -13.12 -24.54 29.57
N HIS A 72 -13.19 -23.79 28.47
CA HIS A 72 -13.21 -24.32 27.12
C HIS A 72 -11.82 -24.26 26.51
N GLU A 73 -11.35 -25.36 25.92
CA GLU A 73 -10.09 -25.37 25.16
C GLU A 73 -10.22 -24.49 23.92
N ILE A 74 -9.23 -23.62 23.71
CA ILE A 74 -9.25 -22.66 22.60
C ILE A 74 -8.08 -22.81 21.63
N ALA A 75 -6.97 -23.37 22.11
CA ALA A 75 -5.80 -23.65 21.29
C ALA A 75 -5.02 -24.81 21.92
N SER A 76 -4.54 -25.73 21.10
CA SER A 76 -3.63 -26.77 21.58
C SER A 76 -2.57 -27.14 20.55
N ILE A 77 -1.47 -27.70 21.05
CA ILE A 77 -0.41 -28.32 20.26
C ILE A 77 0.05 -29.56 21.01
N ASN A 78 0.38 -30.62 20.27
CA ASN A 78 0.88 -31.88 20.82
C ASN A 78 1.99 -32.47 19.95
N THR A 79 2.78 -33.38 20.53
CA THR A 79 3.92 -34.03 19.87
C THR A 79 3.50 -34.99 18.75
N PHE A 80 2.27 -35.47 18.74
CA PHE A 80 1.78 -36.47 17.77
C PHE A 80 1.40 -35.85 16.42
N SER A 81 0.65 -34.76 16.45
CA SER A 81 0.21 -34.05 15.24
C SER A 81 1.23 -33.04 14.76
N GLY A 82 2.01 -32.46 15.68
CA GLY A 82 2.95 -31.36 15.39
C GLY A 82 2.29 -30.07 14.90
N ASN A 83 0.95 -30.06 14.75
CA ASN A 83 0.18 -28.94 14.23
C ASN A 83 -0.58 -28.27 15.36
N VAL A 84 -0.74 -26.96 15.25
CA VAL A 84 -1.58 -26.19 16.15
C VAL A 84 -3.04 -26.43 15.79
N SER A 85 -3.84 -26.83 16.76
CA SER A 85 -5.30 -26.83 16.64
C SER A 85 -5.81 -25.43 16.98
N ASN A 86 -6.64 -24.86 16.10
CA ASN A 86 -7.37 -23.63 16.38
C ASN A 86 -8.85 -23.99 16.59
N MET A 87 -9.35 -23.76 17.80
CA MET A 87 -10.74 -24.04 18.14
C MET A 87 -11.58 -22.77 18.29
N ILE A 88 -10.99 -21.58 18.09
CA ILE A 88 -11.74 -20.31 18.06
C ILE A 88 -11.94 -19.83 16.62
N HIS A 89 -13.18 -19.47 16.27
CA HIS A 89 -13.54 -18.78 15.02
C HIS A 89 -13.25 -17.26 15.02
N ASN A 90 -12.61 -16.73 16.05
CA ASN A 90 -12.28 -15.32 16.15
C ASN A 90 -10.91 -15.12 15.49
N ASN A 91 -10.67 -13.99 14.83
CA ASN A 91 -9.50 -13.64 14.00
C ASN A 91 -8.12 -13.62 14.74
N ALA A 92 -7.86 -14.58 15.62
CA ALA A 92 -6.61 -14.77 16.32
C ALA A 92 -5.61 -15.52 15.41
N THR A 93 -4.37 -15.05 15.38
CA THR A 93 -3.27 -15.83 14.81
C THR A 93 -2.65 -16.69 15.90
N ILE A 94 -2.58 -17.99 15.67
CA ILE A 94 -2.02 -18.95 16.63
C ILE A 94 -0.76 -19.58 16.04
N SER A 95 0.27 -19.71 16.88
CA SER A 95 1.53 -20.36 16.53
C SER A 95 2.04 -21.15 17.73
N GLY A 96 2.76 -22.23 17.48
CA GLY A 96 3.32 -23.03 18.56
C GLY A 96 4.28 -24.08 18.06
N VAL A 97 5.10 -24.59 18.97
CA VAL A 97 6.01 -25.70 18.73
C VAL A 97 6.21 -26.47 20.03
N ILE A 98 6.37 -27.79 19.92
CA ILE A 98 6.87 -28.61 21.03
C ILE A 98 8.30 -29.03 20.72
N ASN A 99 9.19 -28.73 21.65
CA ASN A 99 10.59 -29.07 21.60
C ASN A 99 11.05 -29.59 22.97
N ASN A 100 11.19 -30.90 23.09
CA ASN A 100 11.63 -31.59 24.32
C ASN A 100 13.14 -31.46 24.59
N LEU A 101 13.89 -30.74 23.76
CA LEU A 101 15.31 -30.42 23.99
C LEU A 101 15.53 -28.95 24.35
N GLY A 102 14.47 -28.14 24.37
CA GLY A 102 14.55 -26.71 24.60
C GLY A 102 13.22 -26.12 25.05
N VAL A 103 12.83 -24.99 24.45
CA VAL A 103 11.60 -24.29 24.79
C VAL A 103 10.45 -24.74 23.89
N SER A 104 9.37 -25.19 24.51
CA SER A 104 8.08 -25.40 23.85
C SER A 104 7.19 -24.18 24.10
N PHE A 105 6.40 -23.77 23.12
CA PHE A 105 5.49 -22.64 23.29
C PHE A 105 4.20 -22.78 22.49
N LEU A 106 3.18 -22.07 22.94
CA LEU A 106 1.91 -21.83 22.27
C LEU A 106 1.57 -20.35 22.45
N SER A 107 1.40 -19.64 21.34
CA SER A 107 1.21 -18.20 21.27
C SER A 107 -0.06 -17.87 20.48
N MET A 108 -0.85 -16.94 21.00
CA MET A 108 -2.06 -16.41 20.36
C MET A 108 -1.97 -14.89 20.29
N GLU A 109 -2.31 -14.30 19.15
CA GLU A 109 -2.34 -12.85 18.96
C GLU A 109 -3.66 -12.41 18.31
N TRP A 110 -4.31 -11.41 18.90
CA TRP A 110 -5.44 -10.69 18.35
C TRP A 110 -5.02 -9.27 18.00
N LYS A 111 -5.40 -8.83 16.80
CA LYS A 111 -5.30 -7.42 16.39
C LYS A 111 -6.63 -6.73 16.67
N PHE A 112 -6.57 -5.58 17.32
CA PHE A 112 -7.76 -4.79 17.71
C PHE A 112 -8.79 -5.64 18.48
N PRO A 113 -8.41 -6.21 19.64
CA PRO A 113 -9.31 -7.00 20.48
C PRO A 113 -10.54 -6.21 20.94
N ASP A 114 -11.68 -6.91 21.02
CA ASP A 114 -12.96 -6.40 21.54
C ASP A 114 -13.25 -6.93 22.96
N ASP A 115 -14.50 -6.80 23.42
CA ASP A 115 -14.92 -7.34 24.72
C ASP A 115 -14.95 -8.88 24.75
N GLN A 116 -15.03 -9.52 23.59
CA GLN A 116 -15.11 -10.97 23.45
C GLN A 116 -13.79 -11.68 23.77
N VAL A 117 -12.70 -10.98 24.09
CA VAL A 117 -11.47 -11.61 24.60
C VAL A 117 -11.35 -11.56 26.12
N SER A 118 -12.30 -10.95 26.84
CA SER A 118 -12.26 -10.92 28.31
C SER A 118 -12.54 -12.28 28.94
N GLY A 119 -11.91 -12.57 30.08
CA GLY A 119 -12.16 -13.81 30.81
C GLY A 119 -10.92 -14.35 31.52
N LEU A 120 -11.11 -15.50 32.16
CA LEU A 120 -10.04 -16.20 32.85
C LEU A 120 -9.37 -17.18 31.89
N TYR A 121 -8.09 -16.96 31.61
CA TYR A 121 -7.29 -17.85 30.78
C TYR A 121 -6.46 -18.78 31.65
N LYS A 122 -6.26 -19.99 31.15
CA LYS A 122 -5.45 -21.03 31.79
C LYS A 122 -4.59 -21.69 30.73
N CYS A 123 -3.27 -21.64 30.92
CA CYS A 123 -2.36 -22.49 30.18
C CYS A 123 -2.04 -23.75 30.98
N VAL A 124 -2.04 -24.89 30.30
CA VAL A 124 -1.69 -26.18 30.87
C VAL A 124 -0.60 -26.83 30.00
N ALA A 125 0.44 -27.32 30.67
CA ALA A 125 1.48 -28.14 30.09
C ALA A 125 1.35 -29.56 30.62
N ASN A 126 1.06 -30.52 29.74
CA ASN A 126 0.99 -31.94 30.07
C ASN A 126 2.26 -32.63 29.61
N GLY A 127 2.82 -33.44 30.50
CA GLY A 127 4.00 -34.22 30.23
C GLY A 127 3.96 -35.56 30.95
N VAL A 128 5.10 -36.22 30.95
CA VAL A 128 5.34 -37.44 31.71
C VAL A 128 6.58 -37.29 32.58
N ASP A 129 6.56 -37.94 33.73
CA ASP A 129 7.73 -38.05 34.61
C ASP A 129 8.75 -39.06 34.06
N GLY A 130 9.88 -39.23 34.76
CA GLY A 130 10.96 -40.16 34.35
C GLY A 130 10.57 -41.64 34.38
N THR A 131 9.41 -41.97 34.96
CA THR A 131 8.84 -43.32 35.04
C THR A 131 7.67 -43.52 34.06
N GLY A 132 7.27 -42.48 33.34
CA GLY A 132 6.17 -42.49 32.38
C GLY A 132 4.79 -42.15 32.94
N HIS A 133 4.67 -41.71 34.19
CA HIS A 133 3.39 -41.27 34.74
C HIS A 133 3.00 -39.88 34.21
N PRO A 134 1.72 -39.65 33.89
CA PRO A 134 1.27 -38.35 33.41
C PRO A 134 1.31 -37.30 34.52
N ILE A 135 1.81 -36.12 34.19
CA ILE A 135 1.83 -34.95 35.06
C ILE A 135 1.42 -33.70 34.30
N SER A 136 0.89 -32.73 35.04
CA SER A 136 0.39 -31.48 34.47
C SER A 136 0.75 -30.29 35.36
N VAL A 137 1.34 -29.27 34.76
CA VAL A 137 1.51 -27.96 35.39
C VAL A 137 0.63 -26.93 34.69
N MET A 138 0.17 -25.93 35.44
CA MET A 138 -0.73 -24.92 34.90
C MET A 138 -0.50 -23.55 35.51
N SER A 139 -0.89 -22.52 34.76
CA SER A 139 -0.89 -21.13 35.20
C SER A 139 -2.12 -20.41 34.64
N THR A 140 -2.64 -19.45 35.39
CA THR A 140 -3.87 -18.72 35.05
C THR A 140 -3.65 -17.22 35.05
N SER A 141 -4.38 -16.50 34.20
CA SER A 141 -4.36 -15.04 34.13
C SER A 141 -5.75 -14.49 33.80
N LEU A 142 -6.16 -13.45 34.51
CA LEU A 142 -7.43 -12.78 34.29
C LEU A 142 -7.25 -11.62 33.30
N VAL A 143 -8.11 -11.58 32.28
CA VAL A 143 -8.18 -10.50 31.31
C VAL A 143 -9.51 -9.78 31.45
N THR A 144 -9.48 -8.47 31.65
CA THR A 144 -10.67 -7.62 31.74
C THR A 144 -10.79 -6.73 30.52
N SER A 145 -12.01 -6.37 30.16
CA SER A 145 -12.28 -5.38 29.11
C SER A 145 -13.07 -4.21 29.70
N GLU A 146 -12.80 -3.02 29.19
CA GLU A 146 -13.49 -1.81 29.59
C GLU A 146 -13.64 -0.82 28.44
N MET A 147 -14.64 0.05 28.55
CA MET A 147 -14.81 1.16 27.63
C MET A 147 -13.91 2.32 28.06
N PRO A 148 -13.12 2.90 27.14
CA PRO A 148 -12.28 4.04 27.46
C PRO A 148 -13.11 5.29 27.80
N ASP A 149 -12.55 6.17 28.64
CA ASP A 149 -13.20 7.45 28.95
C ASP A 149 -13.22 8.36 27.71
N THR A 150 -14.28 9.14 27.58
CA THR A 150 -14.44 10.19 26.57
C THR A 150 -13.23 11.11 26.46
N LYS A 151 -12.57 11.47 27.57
CA LYS A 151 -11.34 12.30 27.54
C LYS A 151 -10.17 11.56 26.89
N GLN A 152 -10.03 10.27 27.15
CA GLN A 152 -8.98 9.45 26.53
C GLN A 152 -9.21 9.35 25.02
N LEU A 153 -10.46 9.14 24.59
CA LEU A 153 -10.83 9.13 23.18
C LEU A 153 -10.51 10.46 22.49
N VAL A 154 -10.88 11.59 23.09
CA VAL A 154 -10.56 12.93 22.55
C VAL A 154 -9.04 13.12 22.43
N GLN A 155 -8.26 12.66 23.42
CA GLN A 155 -6.81 12.75 23.37
C GLN A 155 -6.20 11.89 22.25
N VAL A 156 -6.71 10.67 22.05
CA VAL A 156 -6.27 9.79 20.96
C VAL A 156 -6.60 10.40 19.61
N VAL A 157 -7.83 10.91 19.41
CA VAL A 157 -8.22 11.60 18.18
C VAL A 157 -7.31 12.81 17.92
N ARG A 158 -7.03 13.62 18.94
CA ARG A 158 -6.11 14.75 18.83
C ARG A 158 -4.69 14.32 18.44
N ASN A 159 -4.16 13.27 19.08
CA ASN A 159 -2.85 12.72 18.76
C ASN A 159 -2.80 12.16 17.33
N LEU A 160 -3.88 11.52 16.88
CA LEU A 160 -4.00 11.04 15.50
C LEU A 160 -3.99 12.20 14.50
N MET A 161 -4.71 13.29 14.78
CA MET A 161 -4.67 14.49 13.93
C MET A 161 -3.26 15.08 13.86
N ILE A 162 -2.58 15.24 14.99
CA ILE A 162 -1.20 15.75 15.04
C ILE A 162 -0.23 14.82 14.28
N ASN A 163 -0.34 13.51 14.49
CA ASN A 163 0.51 12.54 13.78
C ASN A 163 0.24 12.54 12.28
N MET A 164 -1.01 12.77 11.87
CA MET A 164 -1.38 12.88 10.46
C MET A 164 -0.80 14.17 9.85
N ASP A 165 -0.91 15.30 10.54
CA ASP A 165 -0.30 16.56 10.11
C ASP A 165 1.23 16.43 10.01
N TYR A 166 1.86 15.83 11.01
CA TYR A 166 3.31 15.57 11.00
C TYR A 166 3.73 14.60 9.89
N ALA A 167 2.95 13.55 9.62
CA ALA A 167 3.22 12.62 8.53
C ALA A 167 3.11 13.31 7.17
N LEU A 168 2.14 14.21 6.99
CA LEU A 168 1.97 15.01 5.78
C LEU A 168 3.11 16.02 5.58
N GLU A 169 3.66 16.59 6.65
CA GLU A 169 4.77 17.54 6.58
C GLU A 169 6.15 16.87 6.40
N ASN A 170 6.37 15.70 7.01
CA ASN A 170 7.69 15.05 7.06
C ASN A 170 7.90 13.92 6.05
N THR A 171 6.87 13.57 5.28
CA THR A 171 7.06 12.71 4.12
C THR A 171 7.15 13.56 2.86
N CYS A 172 8.21 13.33 2.08
CA CYS A 172 8.48 13.90 0.75
C CYS A 172 7.41 13.55 -0.31
N ILE A 173 6.15 13.27 0.06
CA ILE A 173 5.15 12.63 -0.81
C ILE A 173 4.53 13.61 -1.81
N SER A 174 4.34 14.89 -1.46
CA SER A 174 3.80 15.88 -2.41
C SER A 174 4.92 16.75 -3.00
N GLY A 175 5.66 17.49 -2.17
CA GLY A 175 6.64 18.48 -2.62
C GLY A 175 7.87 17.91 -3.34
N CYS A 176 8.41 16.78 -2.86
CA CYS A 176 9.59 16.19 -3.50
C CYS A 176 9.25 15.41 -4.75
N TRP A 177 8.07 14.77 -4.79
CA TRP A 177 7.57 14.16 -6.03
C TRP A 177 7.27 15.22 -7.09
N GLN A 178 6.66 16.34 -6.73
CA GLN A 178 6.48 17.47 -7.65
C GLN A 178 7.83 17.99 -8.16
N GLY A 179 8.80 18.25 -7.26
CA GLY A 179 10.14 18.70 -7.65
C GLY A 179 10.90 17.69 -8.52
N ARG A 180 10.75 16.39 -8.26
CA ARG A 180 11.37 15.32 -9.05
C ARG A 180 10.67 15.12 -10.40
N LEU A 181 9.35 15.18 -10.44
CA LEU A 181 8.55 15.11 -11.65
C LEU A 181 8.89 16.27 -12.57
N GLU A 182 8.97 17.50 -12.05
CA GLU A 182 9.38 18.68 -12.81
C GLU A 182 10.81 18.59 -13.35
N GLN A 183 11.74 18.04 -12.57
CA GLN A 183 13.09 17.75 -13.05
C GLN A 183 13.09 16.71 -14.18
N MET A 184 12.31 15.63 -14.05
CA MET A 184 12.18 14.61 -15.09
C MET A 184 11.52 15.17 -16.35
N LYS A 185 10.49 16.00 -16.20
CA LYS A 185 9.80 16.72 -17.29
C LYS A 185 10.80 17.59 -18.06
N ARG A 186 11.58 18.42 -17.37
CA ARG A 186 12.61 19.28 -18.00
C ARG A 186 13.77 18.49 -18.62
N ALA A 187 14.10 17.33 -18.05
CA ALA A 187 15.13 16.45 -18.61
C ALA A 187 14.68 15.79 -19.92
N ARG A 188 13.39 15.47 -20.06
CA ARG A 188 12.84 14.79 -21.25
C ARG A 188 12.24 15.72 -22.29
N PHE A 189 11.86 16.94 -21.92
CA PHE A 189 11.14 17.85 -22.81
C PHE A 189 11.77 19.24 -22.83
N GLU A 190 11.67 19.88 -23.99
CA GLU A 190 11.62 21.35 -24.04
C GLU A 190 10.19 21.78 -23.72
N ILE A 191 10.05 22.90 -23.00
CA ILE A 191 8.76 23.37 -22.49
C ILE A 191 8.48 24.76 -23.08
N SER A 192 7.31 24.94 -23.69
CA SER A 192 6.92 26.23 -24.27
C SER A 192 6.55 27.26 -23.20
N SER A 193 6.45 28.52 -23.63
CA SER A 193 5.65 29.52 -22.90
C SER A 193 4.17 29.11 -22.85
N LEU A 194 3.41 29.72 -21.94
CA LEU A 194 1.96 29.53 -21.88
C LEU A 194 1.31 30.10 -23.14
N TYR A 195 0.41 29.35 -23.76
CA TYR A 195 -0.43 29.78 -24.87
C TYR A 195 -1.85 29.30 -24.63
N ASN A 196 -2.81 30.23 -24.59
CA ASN A 196 -4.23 29.96 -24.35
C ASN A 196 -4.56 29.07 -23.12
N GLY A 197 -3.73 29.10 -22.07
CA GLY A 197 -3.91 28.24 -20.88
C GLY A 197 -3.23 26.86 -20.99
N HIS A 198 -2.48 26.61 -22.06
CA HIS A 198 -1.77 25.35 -22.30
C HIS A 198 -0.26 25.56 -22.39
N ARG A 199 0.50 24.54 -22.01
CA ARG A 199 1.93 24.42 -22.33
C ARG A 199 2.18 23.24 -23.24
N TYR A 200 3.11 23.41 -24.15
CA TYR A 200 3.51 22.39 -25.09
C TYR A 200 4.86 21.82 -24.68
N LEU A 201 4.96 20.50 -24.67
CA LEU A 201 6.18 19.77 -24.35
C LEU A 201 6.70 19.07 -25.60
N LEU A 202 7.83 19.53 -26.11
CA LEU A 202 8.49 18.88 -27.24
C LEU A 202 9.51 17.86 -26.73
N SER A 203 9.40 16.60 -27.14
CA SER A 203 10.32 15.55 -26.69
C SER A 203 11.77 15.86 -27.06
N LYS A 204 12.72 15.58 -26.15
CA LYS A 204 14.17 15.65 -26.41
C LYS A 204 14.73 14.36 -26.98
N ILE A 205 14.05 13.25 -26.73
CA ILE A 205 14.48 11.91 -27.17
C ILE A 205 13.89 11.66 -28.56
N ALA A 206 14.78 11.36 -29.51
CA ALA A 206 14.42 11.03 -30.88
C ALA A 206 14.02 9.55 -31.05
N ASN A 207 13.26 9.25 -32.10
CA ASN A 207 12.98 7.88 -32.58
C ASN A 207 12.21 7.00 -31.56
N LEU A 208 11.41 7.61 -30.70
CA LEU A 208 10.49 6.93 -29.78
C LEU A 208 9.01 7.05 -30.22
N ALA A 209 8.74 7.59 -31.41
CA ALA A 209 7.40 7.86 -31.90
C ALA A 209 6.69 6.57 -32.36
N SER A 210 6.32 5.75 -31.38
CA SER A 210 5.05 5.02 -31.45
C SER A 210 3.99 5.96 -30.88
N VAL A 211 2.85 6.07 -31.56
CA VAL A 211 1.73 6.89 -31.07
C VAL A 211 1.31 6.50 -29.66
N ALA A 212 1.22 5.19 -29.37
CA ALA A 212 0.90 4.70 -28.04
C ALA A 212 1.91 5.18 -26.98
N VAL A 213 3.21 5.07 -27.27
CA VAL A 213 4.27 5.49 -26.33
C VAL A 213 4.26 7.01 -26.14
N ALA A 214 4.02 7.76 -27.20
CA ALA A 214 3.97 9.21 -27.14
C ALA A 214 2.75 9.70 -26.34
N GLN A 215 1.57 9.13 -26.61
CA GLN A 215 0.33 9.43 -25.90
C GLN A 215 0.46 9.08 -24.41
N GLU A 216 0.91 7.87 -24.07
CA GLU A 216 1.15 7.47 -22.66
C GLU A 216 2.14 8.39 -21.96
N SER A 217 3.19 8.82 -22.67
CA SER A 217 4.17 9.77 -22.13
C SER A 217 3.53 11.13 -21.83
N CYS A 218 2.67 11.64 -22.72
CA CYS A 218 1.96 12.89 -22.49
C CYS A 218 0.96 12.79 -21.33
N GLU A 219 0.21 11.69 -21.25
CA GLU A 219 -0.73 11.40 -20.17
C GLU A 219 -0.05 11.31 -18.80
N PHE A 220 1.14 10.71 -18.75
CA PHE A 220 1.94 10.63 -17.52
C PHE A 220 2.25 12.01 -16.92
N TYR A 221 2.40 13.05 -17.76
CA TYR A 221 2.62 14.42 -17.31
C TYR A 221 1.33 15.26 -17.20
N GLY A 222 0.16 14.62 -17.29
CA GLY A 222 -1.14 15.27 -17.15
C GLY A 222 -1.65 15.96 -18.41
N GLY A 223 -1.11 15.63 -19.58
CA GLY A 223 -1.54 16.16 -20.86
C GLY A 223 -1.92 15.08 -21.86
N TYR A 224 -1.85 15.40 -23.15
CA TYR A 224 -2.14 14.50 -24.26
C TYR A 224 -1.30 14.90 -25.48
N LEU A 225 -1.24 14.08 -26.53
CA LEU A 225 -0.63 14.50 -27.80
C LEU A 225 -1.31 15.77 -28.31
N ALA A 226 -0.55 16.78 -28.71
CA ALA A 226 -1.09 18.11 -28.98
C ALA A 226 -2.22 18.10 -30.02
N GLU A 227 -3.39 18.61 -29.66
CA GLU A 227 -4.58 18.67 -30.52
C GLU A 227 -4.64 20.10 -31.09
N ILE A 228 -4.13 20.32 -32.32
CA ILE A 228 -4.07 21.68 -32.89
C ILE A 228 -5.44 22.11 -33.41
N ASP A 229 -6.04 23.09 -32.76
CA ASP A 229 -7.43 23.50 -32.96
C ASP A 229 -7.61 24.68 -33.93
N ASP A 230 -6.56 25.50 -34.14
CA ASP A 230 -6.61 26.64 -35.05
C ASP A 230 -5.24 27.07 -35.65
N GLU A 231 -5.28 28.08 -36.52
CA GLU A 231 -4.10 28.58 -37.23
C GLU A 231 -3.14 29.36 -36.33
N ASP A 232 -3.64 30.07 -35.32
CA ASP A 232 -2.80 30.84 -34.38
C ASP A 232 -2.03 29.89 -33.46
N GLU A 233 -2.67 28.80 -33.03
CA GLU A 233 -2.05 27.73 -32.26
C GLU A 233 -0.97 27.02 -33.09
N LEU A 234 -1.27 26.69 -34.35
CA LEU A 234 -0.27 26.12 -35.24
C LEU A 234 0.95 27.04 -35.37
N LEU A 235 0.74 28.35 -35.56
CA LEU A 235 1.83 29.32 -35.63
C LEU A 235 2.65 29.38 -34.33
N PHE A 236 1.99 29.34 -33.17
CA PHE A 236 2.66 29.27 -31.87
C PHE A 236 3.55 28.02 -31.76
N VAL A 237 2.99 26.86 -32.09
CA VAL A 237 3.69 25.57 -32.08
C VAL A 237 4.87 25.56 -33.04
N GLN A 238 4.71 26.08 -34.25
CA GLN A 238 5.78 26.18 -35.24
C GLN A 238 6.95 27.02 -34.73
N ASN A 239 6.67 28.13 -34.06
CA ASN A 239 7.69 28.99 -33.45
C ASN A 239 8.39 28.28 -32.28
N PHE A 240 7.63 27.54 -31.47
CA PHE A 240 8.17 26.77 -30.37
C PHE A 240 9.10 25.63 -30.86
N ILE A 241 8.69 24.88 -31.88
CA ILE A 241 9.49 23.83 -32.52
C ILE A 241 10.81 24.39 -33.06
N LYS A 242 10.79 25.60 -33.62
CA LYS A 242 11.99 26.29 -34.15
C LYS A 242 12.87 26.93 -33.07
N SER A 243 12.43 26.99 -31.81
CA SER A 243 13.16 27.66 -30.73
C SER A 243 14.50 27.00 -30.32
N PRO A 244 14.71 25.67 -30.42
CA PRO A 244 16.00 25.06 -30.12
C PRO A 244 17.09 25.53 -31.10
N LYS A 245 18.30 25.77 -30.58
CA LYS A 245 19.46 26.26 -31.38
C LYS A 245 19.88 25.31 -32.51
N THR A 246 19.59 24.01 -32.36
CA THR A 246 19.89 22.97 -33.35
C THR A 246 18.68 22.05 -33.46
N ILE A 247 18.13 21.94 -34.67
CA ILE A 247 17.05 21.02 -35.00
C ILE A 247 17.69 19.76 -35.57
N ASP A 248 17.63 18.66 -34.83
CA ASP A 248 18.15 17.34 -35.22
C ASP A 248 17.04 16.38 -35.69
N TYR A 249 15.81 16.86 -35.86
CA TYR A 249 14.62 16.09 -36.17
C TYR A 249 13.87 16.71 -37.35
N ARG A 250 13.05 15.89 -38.03
CA ARG A 250 12.29 16.31 -39.23
C ARG A 250 10.79 16.11 -39.10
N LEU A 251 10.36 15.29 -38.15
CA LEU A 251 8.95 14.99 -37.91
C LEU A 251 8.63 15.25 -36.43
N VAL A 252 7.48 15.88 -36.17
CA VAL A 252 6.90 16.01 -34.82
C VAL A 252 5.50 15.42 -34.84
N LEU A 253 5.31 14.30 -34.16
CA LEU A 253 4.01 13.67 -33.96
C LEU A 253 3.13 14.57 -33.09
N VAL A 254 1.88 14.76 -33.52
CA VAL A 254 0.81 15.46 -32.80
C VAL A 254 -0.45 14.59 -32.77
N GLY A 255 -1.50 15.04 -32.08
CA GLY A 255 -2.73 14.28 -31.92
C GLY A 255 -3.57 14.27 -33.20
N GLY A 256 -3.85 13.08 -33.73
CA GLY A 256 -4.70 12.91 -34.90
C GLY A 256 -4.43 11.61 -35.63
N THR A 257 -5.51 10.87 -35.92
CA THR A 257 -5.48 9.64 -36.69
C THR A 257 -6.69 9.53 -37.61
N ASP A 258 -6.54 8.86 -38.75
CA ASP A 258 -7.64 8.36 -39.56
C ASP A 258 -7.61 6.81 -39.67
N GLU A 259 -6.94 6.15 -38.73
CA GLU A 259 -6.89 4.68 -38.67
C GLU A 259 -8.30 4.08 -38.59
N GLY A 260 -8.60 3.18 -39.53
CA GLY A 260 -9.91 2.53 -39.67
C GLY A 260 -10.93 3.31 -40.50
N HIS A 261 -10.71 4.60 -40.77
CA HIS A 261 -11.60 5.45 -41.57
C HIS A 261 -10.80 6.48 -42.38
N GLU A 262 -10.18 6.05 -43.48
CA GLU A 262 -9.38 6.90 -44.38
C GLU A 262 -10.06 8.26 -44.67
N HIS A 263 -9.30 9.34 -44.54
CA HIS A 263 -9.74 10.74 -44.69
C HIS A 263 -10.70 11.27 -43.61
N GLN A 264 -11.02 10.49 -42.58
CA GLN A 264 -11.79 10.93 -41.43
C GLN A 264 -10.90 11.05 -40.19
N TRP A 265 -10.27 12.21 -40.05
CA TRP A 265 -9.33 12.48 -38.96
C TRP A 265 -10.05 12.73 -37.64
N VAL A 266 -9.66 12.00 -36.61
CA VAL A 266 -10.14 12.11 -35.23
C VAL A 266 -8.98 12.23 -34.25
N PHE A 267 -9.20 12.83 -33.09
CA PHE A 267 -8.22 12.86 -32.01
C PHE A 267 -8.24 11.52 -31.25
N ASP A 268 -7.12 10.80 -31.24
CA ASP A 268 -6.95 9.45 -30.69
C ASP A 268 -7.56 9.26 -29.29
N ARG A 269 -7.39 10.28 -28.43
CA ARG A 269 -7.84 10.26 -27.04
C ARG A 269 -9.36 10.37 -26.88
N THR A 270 -10.03 11.15 -27.72
CA THR A 270 -11.45 11.51 -27.53
C THR A 270 -12.38 10.95 -28.60
N GLY A 271 -11.84 10.53 -29.75
CA GLY A 271 -12.61 10.18 -30.94
C GLY A 271 -13.37 11.36 -31.55
N ARG A 272 -13.14 12.59 -31.07
CA ARG A 272 -13.74 13.79 -31.68
C ARG A 272 -13.05 14.08 -33.00
N ASN A 273 -13.81 14.62 -33.96
CA ASN A 273 -13.25 15.03 -35.24
C ASN A 273 -12.19 16.11 -35.05
N VAL A 274 -11.09 15.99 -35.79
CA VAL A 274 -10.10 17.06 -35.93
C VAL A 274 -10.77 18.25 -36.61
N THR A 275 -10.83 19.40 -35.94
CA THR A 275 -11.56 20.59 -36.41
C THR A 275 -10.73 21.49 -37.29
N PHE A 276 -9.41 21.41 -37.19
CA PHE A 276 -8.47 22.20 -37.97
C PHE A 276 -7.40 21.32 -38.60
N THR A 277 -7.22 21.46 -39.90
CA THR A 277 -6.12 20.82 -40.61
C THR A 277 -5.51 21.80 -41.60
N LYS A 278 -4.17 21.89 -41.61
CA LYS A 278 -3.41 22.64 -42.61
C LYS A 278 -2.42 21.68 -43.27
N TRP A 279 -2.91 20.94 -44.26
CA TRP A 279 -2.12 19.98 -45.02
C TRP A 279 -1.16 20.66 -45.98
N ILE A 280 -0.01 20.04 -46.22
CA ILE A 280 0.80 20.40 -47.39
C ILE A 280 0.04 20.00 -48.67
N PRO A 281 0.29 20.67 -49.82
CA PRO A 281 -0.38 20.32 -51.07
C PRO A 281 -0.18 18.83 -51.43
N GLY A 282 -1.28 18.12 -51.65
CA GLY A 282 -1.28 16.69 -51.99
C GLY A 282 -1.42 15.73 -50.79
N TYR A 283 -1.64 16.25 -49.58
CA TYR A 283 -1.87 15.49 -48.35
C TYR A 283 -3.32 15.69 -47.83
N PRO A 284 -3.86 14.77 -47.00
CA PRO A 284 -3.26 13.49 -46.64
C PRO A 284 -3.11 12.56 -47.85
N LEU A 285 -2.12 11.68 -47.82
CA LEU A 285 -1.89 10.70 -48.88
C LEU A 285 -3.00 9.65 -48.85
N ILE A 286 -3.33 9.11 -50.02
CA ILE A 286 -4.27 7.97 -50.11
C ILE A 286 -3.45 6.69 -49.91
N GLN A 287 -2.96 6.47 -48.69
CA GLN A 287 -2.12 5.33 -48.35
C GLN A 287 -2.62 4.68 -47.05
N PRO A 288 -3.13 3.43 -47.07
CA PRO A 288 -3.77 2.80 -45.91
C PRO A 288 -2.90 2.61 -44.65
N ALA A 289 -1.60 2.88 -44.74
CA ALA A 289 -0.65 2.77 -43.63
C ALA A 289 -0.29 4.13 -43.01
N TYR A 290 -0.69 5.24 -43.62
CA TYR A 290 -0.27 6.59 -43.26
C TYR A 290 -1.35 7.24 -42.40
N ASN A 291 -1.52 6.71 -41.19
CA ASN A 291 -2.71 7.01 -40.39
C ASN A 291 -2.44 7.97 -39.23
N CYS A 292 -1.30 8.66 -39.21
CA CYS A 292 -0.88 9.48 -38.08
C CYS A 292 -0.41 10.88 -38.47
N LEU A 293 -0.80 11.86 -37.67
CA LEU A 293 -0.58 13.28 -37.94
C LEU A 293 0.80 13.75 -37.46
N TYR A 294 1.59 14.30 -38.38
CA TYR A 294 2.90 14.88 -38.09
C TYR A 294 3.02 16.31 -38.60
N LEU A 295 3.91 17.09 -37.98
CA LEU A 295 4.42 18.35 -38.51
C LEU A 295 5.80 18.12 -39.15
N HIS A 296 5.98 18.56 -40.39
CA HIS A 296 7.18 18.24 -41.17
C HIS A 296 8.14 19.42 -41.34
N GLY A 297 9.40 19.25 -40.91
CA GLY A 297 10.41 20.30 -40.88
C GLY A 297 10.77 20.89 -42.25
N ASP A 298 10.90 20.04 -43.27
CA ASP A 298 11.21 20.50 -44.64
C ASP A 298 10.06 21.28 -45.30
N TYR A 299 8.85 21.22 -44.71
CA TYR A 299 7.66 21.92 -45.18
C TYR A 299 7.16 22.94 -44.16
N ALA A 300 8.10 23.66 -43.54
CA ALA A 300 7.83 24.71 -42.57
C ALA A 300 6.98 24.28 -41.36
N TRP A 301 7.00 23.00 -41.00
CA TRP A 301 6.21 22.37 -39.93
C TRP A 301 4.70 22.47 -40.17
N ILE A 302 4.30 22.23 -41.42
CA ILE A 302 2.91 22.06 -41.84
C ILE A 302 2.52 20.58 -41.73
N MET A 303 1.22 20.29 -41.64
CA MET A 303 0.70 18.95 -41.36
C MET A 303 0.89 17.97 -42.54
N VAL A 304 1.29 16.75 -42.20
CA VAL A 304 1.42 15.60 -43.09
C VAL A 304 0.90 14.35 -42.38
N ASP A 305 0.35 13.40 -43.12
CA ASP A 305 0.09 12.05 -42.66
C ASP A 305 1.32 11.18 -42.89
N TYR A 306 1.60 10.28 -41.95
CA TYR A 306 2.73 9.36 -42.04
C TYR A 306 2.46 8.08 -41.24
N LEU A 307 3.40 7.14 -41.32
CA LEU A 307 3.36 5.90 -40.53
C LEU A 307 3.27 6.20 -39.03
N CYS A 308 2.36 5.52 -38.34
CA CYS A 308 2.14 5.62 -36.89
C CYS A 308 3.26 5.02 -36.01
N PHE A 309 4.17 4.30 -36.64
CA PHE A 309 5.34 3.71 -35.99
C PHE A 309 6.54 3.85 -36.94
N GLU A 310 7.65 4.32 -36.40
CA GLU A 310 8.85 4.53 -37.19
C GLU A 310 9.61 3.21 -37.39
N THR A 311 9.66 2.70 -38.63
CA THR A 311 10.37 1.45 -38.98
C THR A 311 11.76 1.69 -39.56
N ALA A 312 12.09 2.93 -39.96
CA ALA A 312 13.32 3.24 -40.68
C ALA A 312 14.06 4.44 -40.06
N ARG A 313 15.37 4.28 -39.84
CA ARG A 313 16.32 5.25 -39.25
C ARG A 313 16.54 6.55 -40.07
N THR A 314 15.63 6.89 -40.98
CA THR A 314 15.85 7.92 -42.01
C THR A 314 15.43 9.32 -41.60
N PHE A 315 14.52 9.45 -40.65
CA PHE A 315 14.09 10.73 -40.10
C PHE A 315 14.13 10.64 -38.58
N ASN A 316 14.80 11.58 -37.92
CA ASN A 316 14.67 11.68 -36.47
C ASN A 316 13.27 12.27 -36.19
N SER A 317 12.40 11.50 -35.57
CA SER A 317 11.08 11.97 -35.13
C SER A 317 11.09 12.38 -33.66
N ARG A 318 10.22 13.33 -33.34
CA ARG A 318 9.84 13.74 -31.98
C ARG A 318 8.33 13.68 -31.85
N TYR A 319 7.83 13.89 -30.64
CA TYR A 319 6.40 14.08 -30.40
C TYR A 319 6.19 15.30 -29.51
N MET A 320 4.99 15.86 -29.59
CA MET A 320 4.62 17.02 -28.82
C MET A 320 3.38 16.76 -27.99
N CYS A 321 3.48 17.04 -26.71
CA CYS A 321 2.36 17.02 -25.79
C CYS A 321 1.79 18.41 -25.60
N GLU A 322 0.50 18.49 -25.30
CA GLU A 322 -0.21 19.67 -24.84
C GLU A 322 -0.73 19.40 -23.42
N LEU A 323 -0.40 20.30 -22.50
CA LEU A 323 -0.73 20.20 -21.08
C LEU A 323 -1.60 21.41 -20.69
N PRO A 324 -2.85 21.18 -20.27
CA PRO A 324 -3.67 22.22 -19.67
C PRO A 324 -3.04 22.69 -18.34
N GLU A 325 -2.92 24.00 -18.15
CA GLU A 325 -2.53 24.60 -16.87
C GLU A 325 -3.79 25.12 -16.14
N GLN A 326 -3.90 24.82 -14.84
CA GLN A 326 -4.97 25.30 -13.97
C GLN A 326 -4.66 26.68 -13.38
#